data_AF-A0A7K4E8G0-F1
#
_entry.id   AF-A0A7K4E8G0-F1
#
_cell.length_a   1.000
_cell.length_b   1.000
_cell.length_c   1.000
_cell.angle_alpha   90.00
_cell.angle_beta   90.00
_cell.angle_gamma   90.00
#
_symmetry.space_group_name_H-M   'P 1'
#
loop_
_entity.id
_entity.type
_entity.pdbx_description
1 polymer ?
#
loop_
_entity_poly.entity_id
_entity_poly.type
_entity_poly.pdbx_seq_one_letter_code
_entity_poly.pdbx_strand_id
1 'polypeptide(L)'
;MSLVTNSKAKARKHDALEQVVVKVSKEPLHKVDEDVFACFAKSVWFDTDHAKAKVHERLDDPALPLLRKRRLLYLMDRLRRYPCLDDHDAGLLKGFVQAWEKRLSAAGPWRQTAVHTRDKLAQAWGVDEDASRLFSSVLDFQTRHYVDAHNLKSGYPLSESTCHEGSHNDLSWQSDVQDIRANSACWVRRALK
;
A
#
# COMPACT_ATOMS: atom_id res chain seq x y z
N MET A 1 -13.88 32.15 -11.98
CA MET A 1 -14.27 31.70 -10.63
C MET A 1 -13.89 30.23 -10.32
N SER A 2 -12.91 29.63 -11.02
CA SER A 2 -12.67 28.17 -10.96
C SER A 2 -11.41 27.72 -10.20
N LEU A 3 -10.61 28.64 -9.66
CA LEU A 3 -9.36 28.31 -8.94
C LEU A 3 -9.56 28.07 -7.44
N VAL A 4 -10.63 28.62 -6.85
CA VAL A 4 -10.88 28.57 -5.39
C VAL A 4 -11.42 27.19 -4.94
N THR A 5 -12.17 26.50 -5.82
CA THR A 5 -12.75 25.18 -5.51
C THR A 5 -11.68 24.09 -5.47
N ASN A 6 -10.67 24.17 -6.33
CA ASN A 6 -9.59 23.19 -6.41
C ASN A 6 -8.65 23.27 -5.19
N SER A 7 -8.30 24.50 -4.76
CA SER A 7 -7.49 24.72 -3.55
C SER A 7 -8.21 24.25 -2.27
N LYS A 8 -9.51 24.49 -2.16
CA LYS A 8 -10.31 24.05 -0.99
C LYS A 8 -10.53 22.53 -0.97
N ALA A 9 -10.67 21.89 -2.12
CA ALA A 9 -10.73 20.43 -2.22
C ALA A 9 -9.38 19.79 -1.88
N LYS A 10 -8.27 20.37 -2.35
CA LYS A 10 -6.91 19.92 -2.04
C LYS A 10 -6.59 20.04 -0.54
N ALA A 11 -6.94 21.16 0.09
CA ALA A 11 -6.76 21.34 1.54
C ALA A 11 -7.54 20.30 2.36
N ARG A 12 -8.80 20.01 2.01
CA ARG A 12 -9.60 18.99 2.71
C ARG A 12 -9.03 17.58 2.58
N LYS A 13 -8.47 17.23 1.42
CA LYS A 13 -7.77 15.96 1.24
C LYS A 13 -6.51 15.88 2.12
N HIS A 14 -5.79 16.99 2.24
CA HIS A 14 -4.59 17.12 3.07
C HIS A 14 -4.90 16.89 4.55
N ASP A 15 -5.95 17.54 5.07
CA ASP A 15 -6.39 17.40 6.46
C ASP A 15 -6.92 15.99 6.74
N ALA A 16 -7.58 15.37 5.77
CA ALA A 16 -8.08 13.99 5.89
C ALA A 16 -6.94 12.98 5.99
N LEU A 17 -5.91 13.09 5.14
CA LEU A 17 -4.75 12.19 5.19
C LEU A 17 -3.97 12.36 6.49
N GLU A 18 -3.83 13.58 6.99
CA GLU A 18 -3.21 13.83 8.28
C GLU A 18 -3.96 13.14 9.43
N GLN A 19 -5.29 13.24 9.46
CA GLN A 19 -6.11 12.53 10.44
C GLN A 19 -5.96 11.01 10.33
N VAL A 20 -5.91 10.48 9.10
CA VAL A 20 -5.72 9.06 8.84
C VAL A 20 -4.36 8.59 9.37
N VAL A 21 -3.26 9.29 9.04
CA VAL A 21 -1.91 9.00 9.53
C VAL A 21 -1.87 9.04 11.06
N VAL A 22 -2.52 10.03 11.67
CA VAL A 22 -2.62 10.14 13.12
C VAL A 22 -3.37 8.96 13.72
N LYS A 23 -4.55 8.60 13.20
CA LYS A 23 -5.36 7.49 13.71
C LYS A 23 -4.64 6.15 13.62
N VAL A 24 -4.11 5.83 12.44
CA VAL A 24 -3.37 4.60 12.17
C VAL A 24 -2.13 4.46 13.07
N SER A 25 -1.47 5.58 13.41
CA SER A 25 -0.32 5.55 14.32
C SER A 25 -0.69 5.44 15.79
N LYS A 26 -1.86 5.93 16.20
CA LYS A 26 -2.24 6.09 17.62
C LYS A 26 -2.67 4.78 18.25
N GLU A 27 -3.50 4.02 17.55
CA GLU A 27 -4.14 2.82 18.05
C GLU A 27 -3.29 1.57 17.78
N PRO A 28 -3.51 0.47 18.54
CA PRO A 28 -3.02 -0.83 18.14
C PRO A 28 -3.59 -1.25 16.78
N LEU A 29 -2.81 -1.92 15.94
CA LEU A 29 -3.19 -2.26 14.56
C LEU A 29 -4.49 -3.09 14.48
N HIS A 30 -4.75 -3.96 15.45
CA HIS A 30 -5.98 -4.74 15.49
C HIS A 30 -7.24 -3.91 15.79
N LYS A 31 -7.11 -2.68 16.29
CA LYS A 31 -8.23 -1.78 16.60
C LYS A 31 -8.48 -0.72 15.53
N VAL A 32 -7.49 -0.49 14.67
CA VAL A 32 -7.62 0.48 13.57
C VAL A 32 -8.81 0.07 12.70
N ASP A 33 -9.65 1.05 12.40
CA ASP A 33 -10.79 0.92 11.51
C ASP A 33 -10.34 0.61 10.07
N GLU A 34 -11.03 -0.32 9.41
CA GLU A 34 -10.65 -0.82 8.09
C GLU A 34 -10.81 0.23 7.00
N ASP A 35 -11.82 1.12 7.10
CA ASP A 35 -12.02 2.21 6.15
C ASP A 35 -10.92 3.27 6.30
N VAL A 36 -10.55 3.58 7.55
CA VAL A 36 -9.41 4.47 7.84
C VAL A 36 -8.11 3.90 7.26
N PHE A 37 -7.87 2.60 7.42
CA PHE A 37 -6.70 1.94 6.84
C PHE A 37 -6.76 1.87 5.31
N ALA A 38 -7.93 1.63 4.72
CA ALA A 38 -8.11 1.65 3.27
C ALA A 38 -7.81 3.03 2.67
N CYS A 39 -8.24 4.11 3.34
CA CYS A 39 -7.86 5.46 2.96
C CYS A 39 -6.33 5.65 3.00
N PHE A 40 -5.67 5.17 4.06
CA PHE A 40 -4.22 5.23 4.17
C PHE A 40 -3.52 4.48 3.02
N ALA A 41 -3.93 3.23 2.77
CA ALA A 41 -3.35 2.38 1.74
C ALA A 41 -3.50 2.98 0.34
N LYS A 42 -4.69 3.50 0.00
CA LYS A 42 -4.94 4.18 -1.27
C LYS A 42 -4.06 5.42 -1.44
N SER A 43 -3.86 6.21 -0.38
CA SER A 43 -2.93 7.34 -0.43
C SER A 43 -1.49 6.89 -0.65
N VAL A 44 -1.05 5.80 -0.01
CA VAL A 44 0.29 5.24 -0.22
C VAL A 44 0.48 4.73 -1.65
N TRP A 45 -0.54 4.14 -2.27
CA TRP A 45 -0.44 3.55 -3.61
C TRP A 45 -0.65 4.55 -4.76
N PHE A 46 -1.55 5.51 -4.59
CA PHE A 46 -2.03 6.35 -5.69
C PHE A 46 -1.72 7.85 -5.48
N ASP A 47 -1.17 8.21 -4.32
CA ASP A 47 -0.70 9.57 -4.00
C ASP A 47 0.60 9.49 -3.18
N THR A 48 1.55 8.68 -3.67
CA THR A 48 2.76 8.22 -2.97
C THR A 48 3.53 9.38 -2.34
N ASP A 49 3.80 10.45 -3.10
CA ASP A 49 4.58 11.57 -2.62
C ASP A 49 3.89 12.33 -1.50
N HIS A 50 2.56 12.49 -1.59
CA HIS A 50 1.79 13.15 -0.55
C HIS A 50 1.73 12.31 0.73
N ALA A 51 1.49 11.01 0.60
CA ALA A 51 1.53 10.07 1.71
C ALA A 51 2.90 10.05 2.40
N LYS A 52 3.99 10.00 1.62
CA LYS A 52 5.36 10.05 2.12
C LYS A 52 5.63 11.34 2.90
N ALA A 53 5.21 12.50 2.38
CA ALA A 53 5.37 13.78 3.06
C ALA A 53 4.62 13.81 4.41
N LYS A 54 3.37 13.33 4.44
CA LYS A 54 2.58 13.30 5.68
C LYS A 54 3.07 12.31 6.71
N VAL A 55 3.55 11.15 6.28
CA VAL A 55 4.21 10.22 7.20
C VAL A 55 5.54 10.80 7.70
N HIS A 56 6.32 11.48 6.85
CA HIS A 56 7.54 12.18 7.29
C HIS A 56 7.25 13.20 8.40
N GLU A 57 6.32 14.12 8.17
CA GLU A 57 5.89 15.12 9.17
C GLU A 57 5.51 14.44 10.48
N ARG A 58 4.75 13.33 10.42
CA ARG A 58 4.35 12.59 11.61
C ARG A 58 5.53 11.93 12.32
N LEU A 59 6.47 11.36 11.59
CA LEU A 59 7.64 10.68 12.14
C LEU A 59 8.67 11.66 12.73
N ASP A 60 8.74 12.88 12.22
CA ASP A 60 9.63 13.93 12.75
C ASP A 60 9.14 14.51 14.08
N ASP A 61 7.87 14.31 14.46
CA ASP A 61 7.36 14.69 15.78
C ASP A 61 8.19 14.02 16.90
N PRO A 62 8.92 14.80 17.73
CA PRO A 62 9.74 14.25 18.81
C PRO A 62 8.88 13.67 19.94
N ALA A 63 7.64 14.11 20.10
CA ALA A 63 6.72 13.61 21.11
C ALA A 63 6.05 12.28 20.70
N LEU A 64 6.21 11.85 19.44
CA LEU A 64 5.65 10.59 18.97
C LEU A 64 6.43 9.39 19.55
N PRO A 65 5.79 8.48 20.31
CA PRO A 65 6.47 7.30 20.84
C PRO A 65 7.08 6.43 19.75
N LEU A 66 8.27 5.88 20.01
CA LEU A 66 9.01 5.04 19.06
C LEU A 66 8.20 3.86 18.51
N LEU A 67 7.34 3.24 19.34
CA LEU A 67 6.45 2.17 18.88
C LEU A 67 5.49 2.65 17.77
N ARG A 68 4.94 3.86 17.90
CA ARG A 68 4.04 4.42 16.88
C ARG A 68 4.78 4.78 15.60
N LYS A 69 6.04 5.24 15.71
CA LYS A 69 6.93 5.42 14.55
C LYS A 69 7.16 4.10 13.81
N ARG A 70 7.49 3.04 14.56
CA ARG A 70 7.70 1.69 14.01
C ARG A 70 6.44 1.11 13.37
N ARG A 71 5.25 1.32 13.96
CA ARG A 71 3.97 0.94 13.34
C ARG A 71 3.77 1.60 11.97
N LEU A 72 3.94 2.92 11.88
CA LEU A 72 3.80 3.62 10.60
C LEU A 72 4.77 3.10 9.54
N LEU A 73 6.04 2.90 9.91
CA LEU A 73 7.06 2.38 9.00
C LEU A 73 6.79 0.94 8.57
N TYR A 74 6.33 0.09 9.50
CA TYR A 74 5.88 -1.26 9.18
C TYR A 74 4.76 -1.25 8.13
N LEU A 75 3.75 -0.40 8.29
CA LEU A 75 2.65 -0.32 7.34
C LEU A 75 3.14 0.15 5.96
N MET A 76 4.00 1.17 5.89
CA MET A 76 4.59 1.60 4.62
C MET A 76 5.46 0.52 3.97
N ASP A 77 6.29 -0.16 4.76
CA ASP A 77 7.17 -1.23 4.27
C ASP A 77 6.39 -2.46 3.78
N ARG A 78 5.19 -2.70 4.34
CA ARG A 78 4.31 -3.74 3.86
C ARG A 78 3.55 -3.32 2.61
N LEU A 79 2.96 -2.11 2.60
CA LEU A 79 2.18 -1.60 1.47
C LEU A 79 3.01 -1.41 0.20
N ARG A 80 4.30 -1.04 0.31
CA ARG A 80 5.19 -0.90 -0.86
C ARG A 80 5.52 -2.22 -1.59
N ARG A 81 5.19 -3.37 -0.99
CA ARG A 81 5.44 -4.70 -1.57
C ARG A 81 4.27 -5.19 -2.42
N TYR A 82 3.20 -4.41 -2.49
CA TYR A 82 2.03 -4.74 -3.30
C TYR A 82 2.31 -4.43 -4.78
N PRO A 83 1.84 -5.28 -5.70
CA PRO A 83 2.14 -5.15 -7.13
C PRO A 83 1.41 -4.01 -7.83
N CYS A 84 0.39 -3.42 -7.20
CA CYS A 84 -0.32 -2.27 -7.74
C CYS A 84 0.51 -0.98 -7.75
N LEU A 85 1.57 -0.92 -6.92
CA LEU A 85 2.50 0.19 -6.88
C LEU A 85 3.58 -0.01 -7.96
N ASP A 86 3.89 1.03 -8.72
CA ASP A 86 4.97 0.94 -9.72
C ASP A 86 6.36 0.87 -9.08
N ASP A 87 7.33 0.35 -9.85
CA ASP A 87 8.69 0.12 -9.38
C ASP A 87 9.40 1.41 -8.91
N HIS A 88 9.06 2.56 -9.52
CA HIS A 88 9.63 3.85 -9.15
C HIS A 88 9.16 4.26 -7.75
N ASP A 89 7.85 4.26 -7.52
CA ASP A 89 7.23 4.64 -6.26
C ASP A 89 7.56 3.63 -5.15
N ALA A 90 7.62 2.33 -5.49
CA ALA A 90 8.11 1.30 -4.58
C ALA A 90 9.56 1.53 -4.16
N GLY A 91 10.40 1.99 -5.10
CA GLY A 91 11.78 2.41 -4.85
C GLY A 91 11.87 3.64 -3.93
N LEU A 92 11.04 4.66 -4.16
CA LEU A 92 10.95 5.84 -3.29
C LEU A 92 10.54 5.46 -1.87
N LEU A 93 9.52 4.62 -1.71
CA LEU A 93 9.08 4.15 -0.39
C LEU A 93 10.15 3.27 0.27
N LYS A 94 10.88 2.45 -0.48
CA LYS A 94 12.01 1.66 0.04
C LYS A 94 13.08 2.56 0.64
N GLY A 95 13.52 3.58 -0.11
CA GLY A 95 14.54 4.52 0.34
C GLY A 95 14.08 5.29 1.57
N PHE A 96 12.83 5.75 1.58
CA PHE A 96 12.21 6.42 2.71
C PHE A 96 12.22 5.55 3.98
N VAL A 97 11.73 4.31 3.88
CA VAL A 97 11.67 3.38 5.00
C VAL A 97 13.07 3.08 5.54
N GLN A 98 14.04 2.82 4.66
CA GLN A 98 15.42 2.52 5.07
C GLN A 98 16.13 3.71 5.74
N ALA A 99 15.86 4.94 5.30
CA ALA A 99 16.41 6.13 5.93
C ALA A 99 15.90 6.27 7.38
N TRP A 100 14.59 6.05 7.59
CA TRP A 100 14.00 6.08 8.92
C TRP A 100 14.41 4.91 9.79
N GLU A 101 14.54 3.71 9.23
CA GLU A 101 15.05 2.53 9.93
C GLU A 101 16.42 2.81 10.55
N LYS A 102 17.35 3.36 9.76
CA LYS A 102 18.69 3.76 10.23
C LYS A 102 18.60 4.79 11.36
N ARG A 103 17.74 5.80 11.22
CA ARG A 103 17.55 6.86 12.23
C ARG A 103 16.99 6.31 13.54
N LEU A 104 16.02 5.38 13.48
CA LEU A 104 15.46 4.75 14.67
C LEU A 104 16.45 3.79 15.32
N SER A 105 17.22 3.03 14.54
CA SER A 105 18.23 2.10 15.06
C SER A 105 19.35 2.84 15.81
N ALA A 106 19.70 4.05 15.36
CA ALA A 106 20.64 4.91 16.07
C ALA A 106 20.13 5.39 17.45
N ALA A 107 18.81 5.43 17.66
CA ALA A 107 18.21 5.75 18.95
C ALA A 107 18.18 4.56 19.93
N GLY A 108 18.55 3.36 19.47
CA GLY A 108 18.66 2.15 20.26
C GLY A 108 18.00 0.95 19.59
N PRO A 109 18.50 -0.29 19.82
CA PRO A 109 17.90 -1.48 19.26
C PRO A 109 16.51 -1.70 19.88
N TRP A 110 15.51 -1.99 19.05
CA TRP A 110 14.24 -2.51 19.54
C TRP A 110 14.30 -4.02 19.66
N ARG A 111 13.67 -4.55 20.71
CA ARG A 111 13.55 -6.00 20.89
C ARG A 111 12.68 -6.56 19.77
N GLN A 112 13.26 -7.45 18.98
CA GLN A 112 12.47 -8.37 18.15
C GLN A 112 11.72 -9.29 19.11
N THR A 113 10.39 -9.27 19.04
CA THR A 113 9.57 -10.11 19.91
C THR A 113 9.73 -11.56 19.44
N ALA A 114 10.09 -12.44 20.37
CA ALA A 114 10.22 -13.89 20.11
C ALA A 114 8.86 -14.59 19.95
N VAL A 115 7.77 -13.82 19.94
CA VAL A 115 6.42 -14.33 19.73
C VAL A 115 6.33 -14.91 18.33
N HIS A 116 5.71 -16.08 18.20
CA HIS A 116 5.47 -16.78 16.93
C HIS A 116 4.45 -16.04 16.04
N THR A 117 4.65 -14.74 15.79
CA THR A 117 3.90 -13.98 14.81
C THR A 117 4.25 -14.47 13.41
N ARG A 118 3.22 -14.83 12.64
CA ARG A 118 3.36 -15.27 11.23
C ARG A 118 3.99 -14.19 10.35
N ASP A 119 3.89 -12.93 10.75
CA ASP A 119 4.43 -11.80 10.03
C ASP A 119 5.86 -11.46 10.48
N LYS A 120 6.83 -12.02 9.75
CA LYS A 120 8.26 -11.73 9.95
C LYS A 120 8.60 -10.25 9.76
N LEU A 121 7.82 -9.51 8.96
CA LEU A 121 8.04 -8.09 8.74
C LEU A 121 7.64 -7.28 9.97
N ALA A 122 6.50 -7.62 10.57
CA ALA A 122 6.06 -7.01 11.83
C ALA A 122 7.11 -7.24 12.94
N GLN A 123 7.65 -8.46 13.05
CA GLN A 123 8.74 -8.78 13.97
C GLN A 123 10.01 -7.97 13.73
N ALA A 124 10.41 -7.78 12.47
CA ALA A 124 11.59 -6.98 12.12
C ALA A 124 11.45 -5.53 12.59
N TRP A 125 10.23 -4.98 12.54
CA TRP A 125 9.90 -3.67 13.09
C TRP A 125 9.62 -3.69 14.60
N GLY A 126 9.70 -4.85 15.26
CA GLY A 126 9.32 -5.08 16.65
C GLY A 126 7.89 -4.64 16.97
N VAL A 127 6.99 -4.79 15.99
CA VAL A 127 5.55 -4.58 16.09
C VAL A 127 4.92 -5.96 16.27
N ASP A 128 4.42 -6.23 17.47
CA ASP A 128 3.85 -7.51 17.87
C ASP A 128 2.31 -7.43 17.90
N GLU A 129 1.75 -6.91 16.81
CA GLU A 129 0.32 -6.64 16.70
C GLU A 129 -0.20 -7.31 15.44
N ASP A 130 -1.34 -8.00 15.57
CA ASP A 130 -2.00 -8.57 14.41
C ASP A 130 -2.59 -7.45 13.54
N ALA A 131 -2.14 -7.40 12.30
CA ALA A 131 -2.62 -6.50 11.26
C ALA A 131 -3.28 -7.26 10.10
N SER A 132 -3.45 -8.58 10.20
CA SER A 132 -3.94 -9.42 9.10
C SER A 132 -5.27 -8.93 8.56
N ARG A 133 -6.20 -8.55 9.46
CA ARG A 133 -7.50 -7.97 9.12
C ARG A 133 -7.37 -6.73 8.23
N LEU A 134 -6.47 -5.79 8.59
CA LEU A 134 -6.23 -4.58 7.83
C LEU A 134 -5.71 -4.88 6.41
N PHE A 135 -4.72 -5.78 6.31
CA PHE A 135 -4.15 -6.11 5.01
C PHE A 135 -5.09 -6.93 4.14
N SER A 136 -6.00 -7.70 4.74
CA SER A 136 -7.10 -8.37 4.03
C SER A 136 -8.13 -7.38 3.48
N SER A 137 -8.49 -6.33 4.22
CA SER A 137 -9.53 -5.37 3.80
C SER A 137 -9.14 -4.52 2.59
N VAL A 138 -7.85 -4.42 2.27
CA VAL A 138 -7.34 -3.61 1.15
C VAL A 138 -7.01 -4.41 -0.11
N LEU A 139 -7.20 -5.73 -0.09
CA LEU A 139 -6.82 -6.60 -1.21
C LEU A 139 -7.58 -6.26 -2.50
N ASP A 140 -8.84 -5.83 -2.39
CA ASP A 140 -9.68 -5.52 -3.56
C ASP A 140 -9.19 -4.28 -4.33
N PHE A 141 -8.55 -3.34 -3.63
CA PHE A 141 -8.03 -2.11 -4.21
C PHE A 141 -6.71 -2.30 -4.96
N GLN A 142 -6.05 -3.43 -4.76
CA GLN A 142 -4.79 -3.73 -5.44
C GLN A 142 -5.02 -4.32 -6.83
N THR A 143 -6.27 -4.63 -7.21
CA THR A 143 -6.53 -5.35 -8.46
C THR A 143 -6.32 -4.45 -9.68
N ARG A 144 -5.85 -5.04 -10.77
CA ARG A 144 -5.78 -4.37 -12.08
C ARG A 144 -7.12 -3.75 -12.47
N HIS A 145 -8.22 -4.49 -12.28
CA HIS A 145 -9.56 -4.02 -12.58
C HIS A 145 -9.94 -2.75 -11.80
N TYR A 146 -9.63 -2.70 -10.50
CA TYR A 146 -9.88 -1.51 -9.70
C TYR A 146 -9.10 -0.30 -10.21
N VAL A 147 -7.82 -0.50 -10.55
CA VAL A 147 -6.95 0.56 -11.08
C VAL A 147 -7.47 1.09 -12.42
N ASP A 148 -7.80 0.20 -13.35
CA ASP A 148 -8.31 0.55 -14.68
C ASP A 148 -9.66 1.29 -14.58
N ALA A 149 -10.59 0.77 -13.75
CA ALA A 149 -11.91 1.37 -13.56
C ALA A 149 -11.87 2.80 -12.97
N HIS A 150 -10.80 3.14 -12.25
CA HIS A 150 -10.63 4.43 -11.60
C HIS A 150 -9.58 5.32 -12.27
N ASN A 151 -9.03 4.91 -13.43
CA ASN A 151 -7.97 5.63 -14.15
C ASN A 151 -6.76 5.99 -13.27
N LEU A 152 -6.33 5.05 -12.41
CA LEU A 152 -5.24 5.27 -11.47
C LEU A 152 -3.88 4.93 -12.10
N LYS A 153 -2.81 5.56 -11.62
CA LYS A 153 -1.44 5.15 -11.94
C LYS A 153 -1.23 3.72 -11.41
N SER A 154 -0.59 2.86 -12.20
CA SER A 154 -0.45 1.44 -11.89
C SER A 154 0.96 0.93 -12.07
N GLY A 155 1.38 0.00 -11.20
CA GLY A 155 2.53 -0.87 -11.43
C GLY A 155 2.25 -2.05 -12.37
N TYR A 156 0.99 -2.29 -12.76
CA TYR A 156 0.68 -3.34 -13.72
C TYR A 156 1.09 -2.93 -15.14
N PRO A 157 1.63 -3.87 -15.95
CA PRO A 157 1.88 -3.59 -17.36
C PRO A 157 0.56 -3.25 -18.04
N LEU A 158 0.58 -2.21 -18.89
CA LEU A 158 -0.55 -1.86 -19.75
C LEU A 158 -0.99 -3.12 -20.49
N SER A 159 -2.25 -3.50 -20.36
CA SER A 159 -2.84 -4.47 -21.26
C SER A 159 -2.97 -3.69 -22.53
N GLU A 160 -2.21 -4.06 -23.54
CA GLU A 160 -2.63 -3.82 -24.90
C GLU A 160 -4.02 -4.48 -25.03
N SER A 161 -5.07 -3.70 -24.80
CA SER A 161 -6.38 -4.00 -25.30
C SER A 161 -6.32 -3.78 -26.81
N THR A 162 -5.66 -4.69 -27.52
CA THR A 162 -5.89 -4.84 -28.96
C THR A 162 -7.33 -5.31 -29.10
N CYS A 163 -8.24 -4.34 -29.23
CA CYS A 163 -9.50 -4.58 -29.90
C CYS A 163 -9.12 -4.92 -31.35
N HIS A 164 -8.91 -6.20 -31.63
CA HIS A 164 -8.85 -6.68 -32.99
C HIS A 164 -10.24 -6.46 -33.59
N GLU A 165 -10.36 -5.43 -34.43
CA GLU A 165 -11.44 -5.32 -35.40
C GLU A 165 -11.47 -6.62 -36.21
N GLY A 166 -12.53 -7.39 -36.00
CA GLY A 166 -12.76 -8.63 -36.72
C GLY A 166 -13.07 -8.34 -38.18
N SER A 167 -12.28 -8.96 -39.07
CA SER A 167 -12.70 -9.25 -40.44
C SER A 167 -12.65 -10.76 -40.65
N HIS A 168 -13.83 -11.37 -40.50
CA HIS A 168 -14.37 -12.46 -41.33
C HIS A 168 -13.48 -13.70 -41.62
N ASN A 169 -13.72 -14.80 -40.91
CA ASN A 169 -14.46 -15.96 -41.46
C ASN A 169 -14.68 -17.06 -40.41
N ASP A 170 -15.92 -17.55 -40.40
CA ASP A 170 -16.41 -18.88 -40.02
C ASP A 170 -15.42 -19.89 -39.41
N LEU A 171 -15.74 -20.39 -38.19
CA LEU A 171 -16.19 -21.76 -37.97
C LEU A 171 -16.43 -22.04 -36.46
N SER A 172 -17.65 -22.50 -36.17
CA SER A 172 -18.01 -23.39 -35.05
C SER A 172 -17.92 -22.86 -33.61
N TRP A 173 -19.03 -22.32 -33.12
CA TRP A 173 -19.36 -22.29 -31.70
C TRP A 173 -19.79 -23.68 -31.23
N GLN A 174 -18.95 -24.35 -30.44
CA GLN A 174 -19.39 -25.25 -29.37
C GLN A 174 -18.23 -25.61 -28.43
N SER A 175 -18.46 -25.34 -27.15
CA SER A 175 -17.78 -25.88 -25.96
C SER A 175 -16.32 -25.50 -25.77
N ASP A 176 -16.06 -24.57 -24.84
CA ASP A 176 -15.24 -24.84 -23.65
C ASP A 176 -15.18 -23.61 -22.73
N VAL A 177 -16.17 -23.51 -21.84
CA VAL A 177 -16.09 -22.67 -20.64
C VAL A 177 -15.21 -23.41 -19.63
N GLN A 178 -13.89 -23.38 -19.82
CA GLN A 178 -12.96 -23.99 -18.87
C GLN A 178 -11.52 -23.47 -18.96
N ASP A 179 -11.29 -22.15 -18.90
CA ASP A 179 -9.93 -21.68 -18.57
C ASP A 179 -9.85 -20.30 -17.89
N ILE A 180 -10.51 -20.16 -16.74
CA ILE A 180 -10.29 -19.04 -15.78
C ILE A 180 -9.60 -19.56 -14.50
N ARG A 181 -8.89 -20.70 -14.58
CA ARG A 181 -8.19 -21.28 -13.41
C ARG A 181 -6.70 -21.55 -13.59
N ALA A 182 -6.09 -21.18 -14.72
CA ALA A 182 -4.68 -21.49 -14.98
C ALA A 182 -3.67 -20.34 -14.86
N ASN A 183 -3.98 -19.21 -14.19
CA ASN A 183 -2.99 -18.13 -14.03
C ASN A 183 -2.74 -17.65 -12.59
N SER A 184 -2.92 -18.54 -11.61
CA SER A 184 -2.58 -18.29 -10.20
C SER A 184 -1.15 -18.73 -9.81
N ALA A 185 -0.32 -19.17 -10.75
CA ALA A 185 0.93 -19.87 -10.45
C ALA A 185 2.25 -19.09 -10.68
N CYS A 186 2.22 -17.80 -11.02
CA CYS A 186 3.45 -17.04 -11.32
C CYS A 186 3.98 -16.09 -10.23
N TRP A 187 3.34 -15.98 -9.06
CA TRP A 187 3.72 -14.95 -8.06
C TRP A 187 4.68 -15.38 -6.93
N VAL A 188 5.27 -16.58 -6.98
CA VAL A 188 6.08 -17.11 -5.85
C VAL A 188 7.61 -16.90 -5.97
N ARG A 189 8.15 -16.13 -6.93
CA ARG A 189 9.63 -15.93 -7.04
C ARG A 189 10.13 -14.49 -7.13
N ARG A 190 9.73 -13.64 -6.18
CA ARG A 190 10.52 -12.42 -5.91
C ARG A 190 10.46 -11.97 -4.45
N ALA A 191 10.82 -12.86 -3.53
CA ALA A 191 10.94 -12.54 -2.10
C ALA A 191 12.29 -12.93 -1.47
N LEU A 192 13.34 -13.19 -2.27
CA LEU A 192 14.71 -13.36 -1.78
C LEU A 192 15.73 -12.79 -2.78
N LYS A 193 16.03 -11.51 -2.63
CA LYS A 193 17.36 -10.90 -2.81
C LYS A 193 17.33 -9.45 -2.28
#